data_AF-A0A959GMV0-F1
#
_entry.id   AF-A0A959GMV0-F1
#
_cell.length_a   1.000
_cell.length_b   1.000
_cell.length_c   1.000
_cell.angle_alpha   90.00
_cell.angle_beta   90.00
_cell.angle_gamma   90.00
#
_symmetry.space_group_name_H-M   'P 1'
#
loop_
_entity.id
_entity.type
_entity.pdbx_description
1 polymer ?
#
loop_
_entity_poly.entity_id
_entity_poly.type
_entity_poly.pdbx_seq_one_letter_code
_entity_poly.pdbx_strand_id
1 'polypeptide(L)'
;WQEDAAAILTKVRAADSSPGAPIQLFGKQYFAFGGHLEEKLRGKPGEVLAQRDEAICIACGDKAVWFSQLREATEGAIKLPATLALGDVADTIPADTLSPFEATETATFREIWYEEKQDVGYLHFDFYNGAMNTGQCRRLQEAFALAKQRPVKAIVLMGGQDVWSNGIHLNVIEQSENPAHESWANINAIDDLILEIIQSPGHYIISALQGNAGAGGVPLALAADKVLAREGIVLNPHTRTMGLYGSEYWTYLLPKRIGTEKARQFTEQCLPWGTAVAKEIGLLDDALGETAAEFREKVKETAREITRLPYFDKLLMAKRFQRRKDEAFKPLASYRQEELEQMRKNFFENDQDYDYKRYCFVHKADDPSKEQLVEGKEWYSSRRKIYRRRKWESIDYEN
;
A
#
# COMPACT_ATOMS: atom_id res chain seq x y z
N TRP A 1 0.67 31.59 2.56
CA TRP A 1 -0.79 31.42 2.74
C TRP A 1 -1.65 32.44 1.98
N GLN A 2 -1.20 33.68 1.72
CA GLN A 2 -1.99 34.66 0.95
C GLN A 2 -2.14 34.32 -0.55
N GLU A 3 -1.25 33.48 -1.09
CA GLU A 3 -1.34 32.98 -2.46
C GLU A 3 -2.53 32.04 -2.66
N ASP A 4 -2.97 31.88 -3.91
CA ASP A 4 -3.99 30.90 -4.26
C ASP A 4 -3.56 29.45 -3.98
N ALA A 5 -4.54 28.56 -3.87
CA ALA A 5 -4.30 27.16 -3.57
C ALA A 5 -3.47 26.45 -4.66
N ALA A 6 -3.57 26.84 -5.93
CA ALA A 6 -2.84 26.20 -7.02
C ALA A 6 -1.34 26.51 -6.97
N ALA A 7 -0.97 27.75 -6.64
CA ALA A 7 0.40 28.18 -6.41
C ALA A 7 1.01 27.45 -5.21
N ILE A 8 0.27 27.32 -4.10
CA ILE A 8 0.72 26.56 -2.93
C ILE A 8 0.92 25.08 -3.28
N LEU A 9 -0.06 24.44 -3.92
CA LEU A 9 0.05 23.04 -4.33
C LEU A 9 1.22 22.81 -5.29
N THR A 10 1.52 23.76 -6.17
CA THR A 10 2.69 23.69 -7.05
C THR A 10 3.99 23.66 -6.25
N LYS A 11 4.14 24.51 -5.23
CA LYS A 11 5.32 24.53 -4.35
C LYS A 11 5.46 23.24 -3.55
N VAL A 12 4.33 22.73 -3.04
CA VAL A 12 4.30 21.47 -2.27
C VAL A 12 4.71 20.31 -3.15
N ARG A 13 4.10 20.16 -4.34
CA ARG A 13 4.46 19.11 -5.31
C ARG A 13 5.91 19.19 -5.76
N ALA A 14 6.46 20.38 -5.91
CA ALA A 14 7.88 20.57 -6.26
C ALA A 14 8.85 20.15 -5.15
N ALA A 15 8.38 20.06 -3.90
CA ALA A 15 9.19 19.69 -2.73
C ALA A 15 8.79 18.31 -2.13
N ASP A 16 7.88 17.58 -2.78
CA ASP A 16 7.38 16.27 -2.36
C ASP A 16 8.04 15.17 -3.21
N SER A 17 8.81 14.23 -2.66
CA SER A 17 8.86 13.81 -1.24
C SER A 17 10.00 14.38 -0.40
N SER A 18 10.88 15.21 -0.98
CA SER A 18 11.99 15.87 -0.30
C SER A 18 12.33 17.19 -1.02
N PRO A 19 12.69 18.28 -0.31
CA PRO A 19 12.88 18.39 1.15
C PRO A 19 11.59 18.65 1.96
N GLY A 20 10.48 18.92 1.27
CA GLY A 20 9.20 19.38 1.82
C GLY A 20 9.03 20.90 1.76
N ALA A 21 7.78 21.36 1.70
CA ALA A 21 7.48 22.79 1.64
C ALA A 21 7.51 23.41 3.05
N PRO A 22 8.34 24.42 3.32
CA PRO A 22 8.42 25.02 4.65
C PRO A 22 7.15 25.80 4.99
N ILE A 23 6.60 25.54 6.17
CA ILE A 23 5.42 26.21 6.72
C ILE A 23 5.59 26.47 8.22
N GLN A 24 4.83 27.43 8.75
CA GLN A 24 4.78 27.71 10.19
C GLN A 24 3.37 27.41 10.72
N LEU A 25 3.29 26.60 11.76
CA LEU A 25 2.05 26.22 12.45
C LEU A 25 2.26 26.33 13.95
N PHE A 26 1.31 26.95 14.67
CA PHE A 26 1.33 27.05 16.13
C PHE A 26 2.68 27.51 16.72
N GLY A 27 3.34 28.44 16.04
CA GLY A 27 4.64 28.98 16.46
C GLY A 27 5.87 28.12 16.10
N LYS A 28 5.69 26.92 15.56
CA LYS A 28 6.77 26.01 15.15
C LYS A 28 6.91 25.93 13.63
N GLN A 29 8.10 25.56 13.15
CA GLN A 29 8.40 25.36 11.74
C GLN A 29 8.24 23.89 11.36
N TYR A 30 7.62 23.64 10.22
CA TYR A 30 7.40 22.30 9.67
C TYR A 30 7.72 22.29 8.17
N PHE A 31 7.96 21.10 7.64
CA PHE A 31 7.93 20.79 6.22
C PHE A 31 6.66 20.01 5.91
N ALA A 32 5.88 20.48 4.93
CA ALA A 32 4.62 19.87 4.55
C ALA A 32 4.72 19.05 3.25
N PHE A 33 3.94 17.97 3.19
CA PHE A 33 3.85 17.04 2.07
C PHE A 33 2.40 16.56 1.88
N GLY A 34 2.12 15.87 0.77
CA GLY A 34 0.82 15.29 0.49
C GLY A 34 -0.27 16.35 0.38
N GLY A 35 -0.05 17.34 -0.50
CA GLY A 35 -0.95 18.47 -0.70
C GLY A 35 -2.18 18.13 -1.55
N HIS A 36 -3.38 18.37 -1.04
CA HIS A 36 -4.65 18.21 -1.78
C HIS A 36 -5.48 19.49 -1.75
N LEU A 37 -6.16 19.80 -2.84
CA LEU A 37 -7.06 20.96 -2.92
C LEU A 37 -8.29 20.76 -2.03
N GLU A 38 -8.72 21.82 -1.35
CA GLU A 38 -10.00 21.90 -0.66
C GLU A 38 -10.84 23.05 -1.24
N GLU A 39 -12.01 22.72 -1.76
CA GLU A 39 -12.89 23.65 -2.46
C GLU A 39 -14.13 24.06 -1.68
N LYS A 40 -14.42 23.50 -0.50
CA LYS A 40 -15.59 23.84 0.32
C LYS A 40 -15.21 24.60 1.60
N LEU A 41 -14.21 24.14 2.34
CA LEU A 41 -13.78 24.81 3.58
C LEU A 41 -13.12 26.16 3.28
N ARG A 42 -13.39 27.15 4.12
CA ARG A 42 -12.92 28.54 3.99
C ARG A 42 -12.58 29.10 5.36
N GLY A 43 -11.59 29.99 5.39
CA GLY A 43 -11.23 30.75 6.58
C GLY A 43 -10.18 31.79 6.25
N LYS A 44 -9.56 32.38 7.27
CA LYS A 44 -8.51 33.37 7.08
C LYS A 44 -7.23 32.70 6.61
N PRO A 45 -6.52 33.21 5.58
CA PRO A 45 -5.27 32.60 5.12
C PRO A 45 -4.28 32.27 6.25
N GLY A 46 -3.90 30.99 6.37
CA GLY A 46 -3.03 30.45 7.42
C GLY A 46 -3.76 29.86 8.63
N GLU A 47 -5.09 30.00 8.70
CA GLU A 47 -5.94 29.34 9.70
C GLU A 47 -6.02 27.84 9.43
N VAL A 48 -5.79 27.02 10.46
CA VAL A 48 -6.01 25.57 10.41
C VAL A 48 -7.49 25.33 10.65
N LEU A 49 -8.19 24.81 9.63
CA LEU A 49 -9.65 24.74 9.59
C LEU A 49 -10.20 23.44 10.18
N ALA A 50 -9.56 22.33 9.84
CA ALA A 50 -10.07 21.00 10.16
C ALA A 50 -8.97 19.94 10.11
N GLN A 51 -9.27 18.77 10.68
CA GLN A 51 -8.52 17.54 10.49
C GLN A 51 -9.42 16.42 9.96
N ARG A 52 -8.87 15.53 9.13
CA ARG A 52 -9.55 14.36 8.57
C ARG A 52 -8.51 13.29 8.28
N ASP A 53 -8.75 12.07 8.75
CA ASP A 53 -7.86 10.91 8.51
C ASP A 53 -6.37 11.26 8.72
N GLU A 54 -6.09 11.93 9.85
CA GLU A 54 -4.73 12.36 10.26
C GLU A 54 -4.07 13.45 9.38
N ALA A 55 -4.79 13.98 8.38
CA ALA A 55 -4.42 15.18 7.62
C ALA A 55 -5.00 16.45 8.27
N ILE A 56 -4.40 17.60 7.97
CA ILE A 56 -4.92 18.92 8.38
C ILE A 56 -5.25 19.80 7.18
N CYS A 57 -6.30 20.60 7.29
CA CYS A 57 -6.73 21.57 6.28
C CYS A 57 -6.33 22.98 6.69
N ILE A 58 -5.70 23.74 5.79
CA ILE A 58 -5.26 25.11 6.05
C ILE A 58 -5.82 26.05 4.99
N ALA A 59 -6.45 27.13 5.42
CA ALA A 59 -6.95 28.18 4.54
C ALA A 59 -5.81 28.88 3.77
N CYS A 60 -6.03 29.16 2.49
CA CYS A 60 -5.11 29.93 1.65
C CYS A 60 -5.82 30.68 0.54
N GLY A 61 -5.45 31.94 0.31
CA GLY A 61 -6.17 32.80 -0.62
C GLY A 61 -7.67 32.80 -0.33
N ASP A 62 -8.46 32.33 -1.30
CA ASP A 62 -9.91 32.17 -1.22
C ASP A 62 -10.38 30.70 -1.09
N LYS A 63 -9.46 29.74 -0.88
CA LYS A 63 -9.71 28.29 -0.76
C LYS A 63 -8.95 27.71 0.44
N ALA A 64 -8.72 26.40 0.46
CA ALA A 64 -7.84 25.75 1.42
C ALA A 64 -7.04 24.61 0.77
N VAL A 65 -6.04 24.11 1.50
CA VAL A 65 -5.21 22.97 1.10
C VAL A 65 -5.10 22.01 2.29
N TRP A 66 -5.32 20.73 2.01
CA TRP A 66 -5.03 19.64 2.94
C TRP A 66 -3.57 19.22 2.84
N PHE A 67 -2.97 18.89 3.98
CA PHE A 67 -1.64 18.29 4.09
C PHE A 67 -1.77 16.99 4.87
N SER A 68 -1.49 15.87 4.21
CA SER A 68 -1.56 14.56 4.88
C SER A 68 -0.33 14.26 5.73
N GLN A 69 0.80 14.92 5.47
CA GLN A 69 2.04 14.65 6.20
C GLN A 69 2.80 15.93 6.55
N LEU A 70 3.44 15.91 7.73
CA LEU A 70 4.34 16.95 8.20
C LEU A 70 5.64 16.34 8.72
N ARG A 71 6.68 17.17 8.79
CA ARG A 71 7.93 16.89 9.50
C ARG A 71 8.34 18.16 10.23
N GLU A 72 8.53 18.12 11.55
CA GLU A 72 9.03 19.28 12.29
C GLU A 72 10.41 19.68 11.77
N ALA A 73 10.71 20.98 11.70
CA ALA A 73 11.99 21.48 11.21
C ALA A 73 13.07 21.44 12.30
N THR A 74 13.17 20.29 12.98
CA THR A 74 14.16 19.98 14.02
C THR A 74 15.06 18.84 13.55
N GLU A 75 16.27 18.77 14.09
CA GLU A 75 17.20 17.69 13.78
C GLU A 75 16.63 16.34 14.24
N GLY A 76 16.77 15.31 13.41
CA GLY A 76 16.25 13.97 13.69
C GLY A 76 14.75 13.78 13.47
N ALA A 77 13.97 14.85 13.25
CA ALA A 77 12.54 14.72 12.99
C ALA A 77 12.24 13.95 11.70
N ILE A 78 11.22 13.11 11.75
CA ILE A 78 10.79 12.22 10.68
C ILE A 78 9.43 12.66 10.11
N LYS A 79 9.12 12.21 8.90
CA LYS A 79 7.83 12.51 8.27
C LYS A 79 6.73 11.65 8.90
N LEU A 80 5.63 12.26 9.30
CA LEU A 80 4.50 11.62 9.96
C LEU A 80 3.17 12.14 9.41
N PRO A 81 2.06 11.42 9.61
CA PRO A 81 0.73 12.00 9.49
C PRO A 81 0.64 13.34 10.22
N ALA A 82 -0.02 14.32 9.61
CA ALA A 82 0.04 15.71 10.06
C ALA A 82 -0.43 15.88 11.51
N THR A 83 -1.48 15.16 11.93
CA THR A 83 -1.97 15.21 13.32
C THR A 83 -0.96 14.62 14.31
N LEU A 84 -0.29 13.52 13.96
CA LEU A 84 0.76 12.92 14.79
C LEU A 84 1.98 13.85 14.93
N ALA A 85 2.39 14.52 13.86
CA ALA A 85 3.47 15.51 13.91
C ALA A 85 3.13 16.77 14.73
N LEU A 86 1.84 17.09 14.90
CA LEU A 86 1.36 18.19 15.73
C LEU A 86 1.23 17.80 17.21
N GLY A 87 1.21 16.51 17.53
CA GLY A 87 1.00 16.00 18.90
C GLY A 87 -0.32 16.51 19.48
N ASP A 88 -0.33 16.81 20.78
CA ASP A 88 -1.52 17.27 21.52
C ASP A 88 -2.23 18.49 20.91
N VAL A 89 -1.53 19.30 20.11
CA VAL A 89 -2.14 20.45 19.43
C VAL A 89 -3.20 20.00 18.42
N ALA A 90 -3.06 18.79 17.85
CA ALA A 90 -4.03 18.23 16.93
C ALA A 90 -5.44 18.09 17.55
N ASP A 91 -5.54 17.85 18.85
CA ASP A 91 -6.81 17.71 19.57
C ASP A 91 -7.62 19.01 19.60
N THR A 92 -6.96 20.15 19.36
CA THR A 92 -7.62 21.46 19.26
C THR A 92 -8.23 21.74 17.89
N ILE A 93 -7.88 20.93 16.87
CA ILE A 93 -8.34 21.11 15.49
C ILE A 93 -9.68 20.39 15.30
N PRO A 94 -10.72 21.07 14.79
CA PRO A 94 -12.02 20.44 14.54
C PRO A 94 -11.93 19.22 13.61
N ALA A 95 -12.59 18.12 13.95
CA ALA A 95 -12.70 16.97 13.06
C ALA A 95 -13.74 17.22 11.97
N ASP A 96 -13.40 16.89 10.72
CA ASP A 96 -14.29 16.95 9.56
C ASP A 96 -14.38 15.57 8.90
N THR A 97 -15.38 14.81 9.31
CA THR A 97 -15.56 13.41 8.92
C THR A 97 -16.18 13.29 7.53
N LEU A 98 -15.63 12.42 6.69
CA LEU A 98 -16.19 12.09 5.38
C LEU A 98 -16.19 10.56 5.19
N SER A 99 -17.34 9.99 4.88
CA SER A 99 -17.42 8.54 4.62
C SER A 99 -16.73 8.17 3.29
N PRO A 100 -16.02 7.04 3.20
CA PRO A 100 -15.52 6.52 1.92
C PRO A 100 -16.60 6.33 0.85
N PHE A 101 -17.86 6.16 1.25
CA PHE A 101 -19.00 5.93 0.34
C PHE A 101 -19.78 7.21 0.00
N GLU A 102 -19.42 8.35 0.58
CA GLU A 102 -20.05 9.63 0.26
C GLU A 102 -19.50 10.19 -1.05
N ALA A 103 -20.38 10.71 -1.91
CA ALA A 103 -19.97 11.39 -3.13
C ALA A 103 -19.56 12.84 -2.83
N THR A 104 -18.53 13.34 -3.50
CA THR A 104 -18.05 14.71 -3.35
C THR A 104 -18.21 15.46 -4.67
N GLU A 105 -18.90 16.59 -4.67
CA GLU A 105 -19.11 17.41 -5.87
C GLU A 105 -17.89 18.29 -6.22
N THR A 106 -17.08 18.59 -5.21
CA THR A 106 -15.91 19.48 -5.30
C THR A 106 -14.66 18.77 -4.79
N ALA A 107 -13.47 19.27 -5.14
CA ALA A 107 -12.24 18.66 -4.68
C ALA A 107 -12.06 18.79 -3.16
N THR A 108 -11.70 17.69 -2.51
CA THR A 108 -11.39 17.58 -1.08
C THR A 108 -10.44 16.40 -0.86
N PHE A 109 -9.81 16.32 0.32
CA PHE A 109 -8.96 15.19 0.67
C PHE A 109 -9.77 13.94 1.01
N ARG A 110 -9.47 12.83 0.35
CA ARG A 110 -10.06 11.51 0.60
C ARG A 110 -8.94 10.48 0.60
N GLU A 111 -8.60 9.97 1.77
CA GLU A 111 -7.57 8.93 1.87
C GLU A 111 -8.10 7.59 1.34
N ILE A 112 -9.36 7.26 1.66
CA ILE A 112 -10.08 6.09 1.16
C ILE A 112 -11.39 6.56 0.53
N TRP A 113 -11.72 6.04 -0.66
CA TRP A 113 -13.01 6.29 -1.28
C TRP A 113 -13.50 5.10 -2.11
N TYR A 114 -14.81 5.08 -2.35
CA TYR A 114 -15.48 4.01 -3.05
C TYR A 114 -16.37 4.55 -4.17
N GLU A 115 -16.33 3.89 -5.32
CA GLU A 115 -17.16 4.20 -6.49
C GLU A 115 -17.82 2.93 -7.03
N GLU A 116 -19.06 3.03 -7.49
CA GLU A 116 -19.76 1.93 -8.16
C GLU A 116 -19.97 2.23 -9.64
N LYS A 117 -19.72 1.22 -10.48
CA LYS A 117 -20.10 1.26 -11.88
C LYS A 117 -20.66 -0.09 -12.30
N GLN A 118 -21.99 -0.14 -12.46
CA GLN A 118 -22.71 -1.38 -12.77
C GLN A 118 -22.45 -2.43 -11.67
N ASP A 119 -22.02 -3.63 -12.05
CA ASP A 119 -21.79 -4.75 -11.13
C ASP A 119 -20.40 -4.72 -10.45
N VAL A 120 -19.68 -3.60 -10.51
CA VAL A 120 -18.31 -3.46 -10.00
C VAL A 120 -18.20 -2.30 -9.02
N GLY A 121 -17.66 -2.59 -7.83
CA GLY A 121 -17.21 -1.59 -6.87
C GLY A 121 -15.71 -1.35 -6.98
N TYR A 122 -15.27 -0.10 -6.92
CA TYR A 122 -13.87 0.31 -6.95
C TYR A 122 -13.54 0.95 -5.60
N LEU A 123 -12.72 0.27 -4.81
CA LEU A 123 -12.24 0.74 -3.52
C LEU A 123 -10.82 1.29 -3.69
N HIS A 124 -10.69 2.58 -3.49
CA HIS A 124 -9.45 3.33 -3.58
C HIS A 124 -8.90 3.63 -2.19
N PHE A 125 -7.58 3.60 -2.06
CA PHE A 125 -6.84 3.97 -0.86
C PHE A 125 -5.49 4.54 -1.28
N ASP A 126 -5.24 5.82 -1.02
CA ASP A 126 -4.02 6.52 -1.45
C ASP A 126 -3.16 6.89 -0.24
N PHE A 127 -2.74 5.87 0.50
CA PHE A 127 -1.87 6.05 1.65
C PHE A 127 -0.52 6.59 1.22
N TYR A 128 -0.06 7.66 1.85
CA TYR A 128 1.17 8.34 1.48
C TYR A 128 2.38 7.38 1.50
N ASN A 129 3.17 7.34 0.41
CA ASN A 129 4.24 6.35 0.17
C ASN A 129 3.83 4.87 0.24
N GLY A 130 2.52 4.57 0.22
CA GLY A 130 1.97 3.23 0.41
C GLY A 130 2.19 2.64 1.81
N ALA A 131 2.64 3.44 2.79
CA ALA A 131 2.85 2.99 4.16
C ALA A 131 1.51 2.97 4.91
N MET A 132 1.19 1.85 5.56
CA MET A 132 -0.13 1.61 6.15
C MET A 132 -0.01 1.51 7.66
N ASN A 133 -0.39 2.57 8.39
CA ASN A 133 -0.39 2.55 9.85
C ASN A 133 -1.56 1.68 10.37
N THR A 134 -1.57 1.39 11.67
CA THR A 134 -2.60 0.55 12.28
C THR A 134 -4.03 1.07 12.02
N GLY A 135 -4.24 2.39 12.12
CA GLY A 135 -5.53 3.03 11.88
C GLY A 135 -5.98 2.94 10.42
N GLN A 136 -5.09 3.20 9.47
CA GLN A 136 -5.31 3.09 8.03
C GLN A 136 -5.70 1.67 7.62
N CYS A 137 -5.01 0.65 8.15
CA CYS A 137 -5.37 -0.75 7.92
C CYS A 137 -6.80 -1.07 8.37
N ARG A 138 -7.19 -0.61 9.57
CA ARG A 138 -8.54 -0.82 10.12
C ARG A 138 -9.60 -0.08 9.30
N ARG A 139 -9.38 1.20 8.97
CA ARG A 139 -10.29 1.99 8.11
C ARG A 139 -10.49 1.32 6.74
N LEU A 140 -9.42 0.77 6.15
CA LEU A 140 -9.52 0.06 4.86
C LEU A 140 -10.24 -1.28 5.00
N GLN A 141 -10.02 -2.01 6.09
CA GLN A 141 -10.75 -3.25 6.39
C GLN A 141 -12.26 -2.97 6.53
N GLU A 142 -12.63 -1.94 7.28
CA GLU A 142 -14.02 -1.51 7.45
C GLU A 142 -14.65 -1.09 6.12
N ALA A 143 -13.94 -0.27 5.32
CA ALA A 143 -14.41 0.15 4.01
C ALA A 143 -14.59 -1.05 3.05
N PHE A 144 -13.68 -2.02 3.08
CA PHE A 144 -13.81 -3.24 2.30
C PHE A 144 -14.99 -4.12 2.78
N ALA A 145 -15.19 -4.26 4.08
CA ALA A 145 -16.33 -4.97 4.65
C ALA A 145 -17.68 -4.33 4.24
N LEU A 146 -17.74 -3.00 4.21
CA LEU A 146 -18.90 -2.25 3.69
C LEU A 146 -19.07 -2.44 2.18
N ALA A 147 -17.99 -2.45 1.41
CA ALA A 147 -18.04 -2.68 -0.04
C ALA A 147 -18.63 -4.06 -0.38
N LYS A 148 -18.40 -5.08 0.46
CA LYS A 148 -19.02 -6.42 0.33
C LYS A 148 -20.53 -6.45 0.61
N GLN A 149 -21.09 -5.41 1.20
CA GLN A 149 -22.53 -5.32 1.44
C GLN A 149 -23.27 -4.66 0.27
N ARG A 150 -22.53 -4.12 -0.69
CA ARG A 150 -23.07 -3.46 -1.87
C ARG A 150 -23.52 -4.51 -2.91
N PRO A 151 -24.51 -4.19 -3.77
CA PRO A 151 -25.02 -5.13 -4.77
C PRO A 151 -24.09 -5.25 -5.98
N VAL A 152 -22.80 -5.46 -5.76
CA VAL A 152 -21.76 -5.61 -6.78
C VAL A 152 -21.29 -7.06 -6.84
N LYS A 153 -20.90 -7.52 -8.02
CA LYS A 153 -20.34 -8.86 -8.24
C LYS A 153 -18.84 -8.90 -8.02
N ALA A 154 -18.15 -7.81 -8.33
CA ALA A 154 -16.71 -7.68 -8.19
C ALA A 154 -16.31 -6.43 -7.41
N ILE A 155 -15.19 -6.52 -6.68
CA ILE A 155 -14.57 -5.39 -5.97
C ILE A 155 -13.13 -5.26 -6.47
N VAL A 156 -12.76 -4.05 -6.87
CA VAL A 156 -11.41 -3.71 -7.32
C VAL A 156 -10.69 -2.91 -6.24
N LEU A 157 -9.55 -3.40 -5.77
CA LEU A 157 -8.63 -2.70 -4.88
C LEU A 157 -7.68 -1.85 -5.73
N MET A 158 -7.95 -0.55 -5.79
CA MET A 158 -7.27 0.37 -6.70
C MET A 158 -5.93 0.89 -6.16
N GLY A 159 -5.76 0.89 -4.83
CA GLY A 159 -4.58 1.40 -4.11
C GLY A 159 -4.10 2.78 -4.55
N GLY A 160 -2.90 3.14 -4.09
CA GLY A 160 -2.27 4.42 -4.40
C GLY A 160 -1.71 4.47 -5.83
N GLN A 161 -1.64 5.68 -6.39
CA GLN A 161 -1.20 5.86 -7.78
C GLN A 161 0.29 5.61 -7.97
N ASP A 162 1.13 6.13 -7.06
CA ASP A 162 2.59 6.06 -7.16
C ASP A 162 3.14 4.79 -6.49
N VAL A 163 2.59 4.46 -5.33
CA VAL A 163 2.84 3.23 -4.58
C VAL A 163 1.50 2.63 -4.20
N TRP A 164 1.28 1.37 -4.56
CA TRP A 164 0.05 0.66 -4.24
C TRP A 164 0.00 0.30 -2.75
N SER A 165 1.07 -0.33 -2.23
CA SER A 165 1.29 -0.56 -0.80
C SER A 165 2.73 -1.01 -0.53
N ASN A 166 3.31 -0.56 0.58
CA ASN A 166 4.59 -1.01 1.12
C ASN A 166 4.44 -1.77 2.46
N GLY A 167 3.21 -2.09 2.88
CA GLY A 167 2.93 -2.74 4.16
C GLY A 167 2.95 -1.77 5.35
N ILE A 168 3.41 -2.24 6.52
CA ILE A 168 3.39 -1.51 7.79
C ILE A 168 4.08 -0.14 7.74
N HIS A 169 3.63 0.80 8.58
CA HIS A 169 4.10 2.18 8.54
C HIS A 169 5.30 2.42 9.48
N LEU A 170 6.50 2.11 8.98
CA LEU A 170 7.75 2.20 9.76
C LEU A 170 7.99 3.55 10.43
N ASN A 171 7.58 4.69 9.84
CA ASN A 171 7.73 5.99 10.49
C ASN A 171 6.80 6.17 11.71
N VAL A 172 5.56 5.67 11.67
CA VAL A 172 4.64 5.76 12.82
C VAL A 172 5.11 4.81 13.91
N ILE A 173 5.58 3.62 13.53
CA ILE A 173 6.21 2.67 14.44
C ILE A 173 7.42 3.30 15.13
N GLU A 174 8.32 3.94 14.39
CA GLU A 174 9.53 4.59 14.94
C GLU A 174 9.20 5.75 15.89
N GLN A 175 8.12 6.49 15.61
CA GLN A 175 7.68 7.59 16.48
C GLN A 175 6.98 7.12 17.76
N SER A 176 6.48 5.89 17.79
CA SER A 176 5.74 5.36 18.93
C SER A 176 6.61 5.27 20.18
N GLU A 177 6.03 5.52 21.36
CA GLU A 177 6.70 5.29 22.64
C GLU A 177 7.10 3.81 22.83
N ASN A 178 6.39 2.90 22.15
CA ASN A 178 6.69 1.48 22.17
C ASN A 178 6.64 0.88 20.75
N PRO A 179 7.75 1.00 19.98
CA PRO A 179 7.80 0.54 18.59
C PRO A 179 7.51 -0.95 18.41
N ALA A 180 7.89 -1.81 19.35
CA ALA A 180 7.60 -3.24 19.29
C ALA A 180 6.09 -3.51 19.37
N HIS A 181 5.39 -2.84 20.29
CA HIS A 181 3.93 -2.95 20.40
C HIS A 181 3.19 -2.33 19.21
N GLU A 182 3.64 -1.18 18.69
CA GLU A 182 3.04 -0.59 17.49
C GLU A 182 3.28 -1.48 16.26
N SER A 183 4.47 -2.07 16.12
CA SER A 183 4.75 -3.05 15.06
C SER A 183 3.82 -4.26 15.15
N TRP A 184 3.59 -4.78 16.37
CA TRP A 184 2.68 -5.89 16.62
C TRP A 184 1.22 -5.54 16.32
N ALA A 185 0.77 -4.33 16.69
CA ALA A 185 -0.57 -3.85 16.37
C ALA A 185 -0.75 -3.66 14.85
N ASN A 186 0.25 -3.08 14.18
CA ASN A 186 0.20 -2.78 12.76
C ASN A 186 0.23 -4.06 11.91
N ILE A 187 1.06 -5.05 12.25
CA ILE A 187 1.12 -6.32 11.51
C ILE A 187 -0.20 -7.10 11.65
N ASN A 188 -0.82 -7.09 12.83
CA ASN A 188 -2.11 -7.74 13.02
C ASN A 188 -3.22 -7.03 12.25
N ALA A 189 -3.21 -5.70 12.19
CA ALA A 189 -4.20 -4.94 11.46
C ALA A 189 -4.13 -5.18 9.94
N ILE A 190 -2.92 -5.32 9.36
CA ILE A 190 -2.80 -5.68 7.94
C ILE A 190 -3.18 -7.15 7.69
N ASP A 191 -2.86 -8.07 8.61
CA ASP A 191 -3.33 -9.46 8.54
C ASP A 191 -4.87 -9.54 8.58
N ASP A 192 -5.52 -8.75 9.43
CA ASP A 192 -6.99 -8.70 9.54
C ASP A 192 -7.63 -8.22 8.23
N LEU A 193 -7.05 -7.18 7.59
CA LEU A 193 -7.47 -6.73 6.26
C LEU A 193 -7.31 -7.84 5.20
N ILE A 194 -6.16 -8.51 5.17
CA ILE A 194 -5.88 -9.56 4.19
C ILE A 194 -6.82 -10.76 4.40
N LEU A 195 -7.05 -11.14 5.65
CA LEU A 195 -8.00 -12.19 5.99
C LEU A 195 -9.41 -11.85 5.49
N GLU A 196 -9.86 -10.61 5.70
CA GLU A 196 -11.16 -10.13 5.24
C GLU A 196 -11.31 -10.24 3.71
N ILE A 197 -10.23 -9.95 2.97
CA ILE A 197 -10.16 -10.11 1.50
C ILE A 197 -10.22 -11.58 1.09
N ILE A 198 -9.37 -12.44 1.68
CA ILE A 198 -9.34 -13.88 1.37
C ILE A 198 -10.71 -14.53 1.67
N GLN A 199 -11.37 -14.10 2.75
CA GLN A 199 -12.68 -14.57 3.18
C GLN A 199 -13.85 -13.85 2.48
N SER A 200 -13.71 -13.60 1.17
CA SER A 200 -14.76 -12.97 0.34
C SER A 200 -15.35 -13.93 -0.70
N PRO A 201 -16.01 -15.05 -0.30
CA PRO A 201 -16.48 -16.09 -1.23
C PRO A 201 -17.63 -15.67 -2.16
N GLY A 202 -18.28 -14.55 -1.87
CA GLY A 202 -19.41 -14.00 -2.64
C GLY A 202 -19.04 -12.98 -3.70
N HIS A 203 -17.79 -12.49 -3.70
CA HIS A 203 -17.32 -11.44 -4.62
C HIS A 203 -16.08 -11.90 -5.36
N TYR A 204 -15.93 -11.46 -6.60
CA TYR A 204 -14.68 -11.60 -7.33
C TYR A 204 -13.79 -10.39 -7.04
N ILE A 205 -12.61 -10.60 -6.46
CA ILE A 205 -11.71 -9.53 -6.01
C ILE A 205 -10.59 -9.33 -7.03
N ILE A 206 -10.33 -8.08 -7.41
CA ILE A 206 -9.26 -7.70 -8.32
C ILE A 206 -8.34 -6.71 -7.61
N SER A 207 -7.04 -7.02 -7.53
CA SER A 207 -6.03 -6.04 -7.13
C SER A 207 -5.50 -5.34 -8.38
N ALA A 208 -5.57 -4.01 -8.42
CA ALA A 208 -5.13 -3.18 -9.55
C ALA A 208 -3.92 -2.32 -9.14
N LEU A 209 -2.72 -2.85 -9.34
CA LEU A 209 -1.46 -2.22 -8.92
C LEU A 209 -1.04 -1.15 -9.94
N GLN A 210 -1.48 0.09 -9.68
CA GLN A 210 -1.11 1.26 -10.47
C GLN A 210 0.35 1.69 -10.24
N GLY A 211 0.80 1.54 -8.99
CA GLY A 211 2.13 1.89 -8.51
C GLY A 211 2.91 0.68 -7.99
N ASN A 212 4.13 0.93 -7.51
CA ASN A 212 4.99 -0.11 -6.96
C ASN A 212 4.36 -0.77 -5.71
N ALA A 213 4.74 -2.01 -5.43
CA ALA A 213 4.37 -2.67 -4.18
C ALA A 213 5.59 -3.35 -3.54
N GLY A 214 5.69 -3.26 -2.21
CA GLY A 214 6.83 -3.82 -1.47
C GLY A 214 6.39 -4.47 -0.17
N ALA A 215 7.26 -5.33 0.38
CA ALA A 215 7.04 -6.01 1.66
C ALA A 215 5.63 -6.65 1.72
N GLY A 216 4.90 -6.42 2.82
CA GLY A 216 3.51 -6.89 3.03
C GLY A 216 2.50 -6.37 2.01
N GLY A 217 2.82 -5.31 1.27
CA GLY A 217 2.00 -4.81 0.16
C GLY A 217 1.91 -5.80 -1.01
N VAL A 218 2.90 -6.67 -1.22
CA VAL A 218 2.80 -7.70 -2.26
C VAL A 218 1.82 -8.80 -1.84
N PRO A 219 1.97 -9.48 -0.68
CA PRO A 219 0.95 -10.42 -0.20
C PRO A 219 -0.47 -9.83 -0.14
N LEU A 220 -0.62 -8.57 0.29
CA LEU A 220 -1.91 -7.87 0.27
C LEU A 220 -2.55 -7.88 -1.14
N ALA A 221 -1.76 -7.59 -2.18
CA ALA A 221 -2.24 -7.68 -3.56
C ALA A 221 -2.66 -9.11 -3.95
N LEU A 222 -1.87 -10.12 -3.55
CA LEU A 222 -2.08 -11.52 -3.92
C LEU A 222 -3.30 -12.16 -3.24
N ALA A 223 -3.85 -11.52 -2.21
CA ALA A 223 -5.09 -11.94 -1.55
C ALA A 223 -6.31 -11.91 -2.49
N ALA A 224 -6.24 -11.13 -3.57
CA ALA A 224 -7.28 -11.06 -4.59
C ALA A 224 -7.31 -12.28 -5.52
N ASP A 225 -8.46 -12.51 -6.17
CA ASP A 225 -8.64 -13.57 -7.15
C ASP A 225 -7.85 -13.29 -8.44
N LYS A 226 -7.70 -12.01 -8.80
CA LYS A 226 -6.93 -11.54 -9.96
C LYS A 226 -6.05 -10.36 -9.59
N VAL A 227 -4.81 -10.39 -10.04
CA VAL A 227 -3.81 -9.33 -9.79
C VAL A 227 -3.36 -8.77 -11.13
N LEU A 228 -3.73 -7.52 -11.37
CA LEU A 228 -3.37 -6.74 -12.54
C LEU A 228 -2.35 -5.68 -12.11
N ALA A 229 -1.29 -5.49 -12.89
CA ALA A 229 -0.31 -4.45 -12.65
C ALA A 229 -0.13 -3.55 -13.86
N ARG A 230 0.18 -2.27 -13.63
CA ARG A 230 0.63 -1.38 -14.70
C ARG A 230 2.01 -1.82 -15.20
N GLU A 231 2.27 -1.72 -16.49
CA GLU A 231 3.60 -2.03 -17.01
C GLU A 231 4.67 -1.12 -16.41
N GLY A 232 5.83 -1.70 -16.08
CA GLY A 232 6.98 -0.96 -15.55
C GLY A 232 6.98 -0.71 -14.05
N ILE A 233 5.94 -1.10 -13.29
CA ILE A 233 6.03 -1.09 -11.82
C ILE A 233 7.03 -2.15 -11.32
N VAL A 234 7.49 -1.95 -10.10
CA VAL A 234 8.42 -2.83 -9.39
C VAL A 234 7.74 -3.44 -8.18
N LEU A 235 7.94 -4.75 -8.01
CA LEU A 235 7.50 -5.53 -6.85
C LEU A 235 8.72 -5.94 -6.02
N ASN A 236 8.63 -5.76 -4.69
CA ASN A 236 9.64 -6.24 -3.73
C ASN A 236 8.97 -7.17 -2.71
N PRO A 237 8.78 -8.46 -3.02
CA PRO A 237 8.03 -9.39 -2.18
C PRO A 237 8.85 -9.93 -1.00
N HIS A 238 9.63 -9.08 -0.32
CA HIS A 238 10.51 -9.50 0.77
C HIS A 238 10.56 -8.47 1.89
N THR A 239 10.73 -8.95 3.11
CA THR A 239 10.88 -8.17 4.35
C THR A 239 12.21 -8.44 5.04
N ARG A 240 12.97 -9.44 4.59
CA ARG A 240 14.20 -9.92 5.22
C ARG A 240 15.28 -8.84 5.35
N THR A 241 15.41 -7.94 4.37
CA THR A 241 16.32 -6.78 4.44
C THR A 241 15.96 -5.78 5.54
N MET A 242 14.74 -5.84 6.07
CA MET A 242 14.30 -5.07 7.23
C MET A 242 14.47 -5.84 8.55
N GLY A 243 15.06 -7.04 8.52
CA GLY A 243 15.14 -7.89 9.73
C GLY A 243 13.80 -8.51 10.11
N LEU A 244 12.91 -8.72 9.14
CA LEU A 244 11.57 -9.26 9.37
C LEU A 244 11.35 -10.53 8.57
N TYR A 245 10.72 -11.52 9.19
CA TYR A 245 10.25 -12.74 8.54
C TYR A 245 9.14 -12.47 7.52
N GLY A 246 8.24 -11.53 7.85
CA GLY A 246 7.01 -11.21 7.10
C GLY A 246 5.79 -11.93 7.69
N SER A 247 4.63 -11.26 7.67
CA SER A 247 3.32 -11.85 7.98
C SER A 247 2.44 -11.76 6.73
N GLU A 248 1.19 -11.34 6.81
CA GLU A 248 0.37 -11.03 5.65
C GLU A 248 -0.02 -12.27 4.83
N TYR A 249 -0.04 -13.45 5.45
CA TYR A 249 -0.36 -14.73 4.83
C TYR A 249 0.55 -15.08 3.66
N TRP A 250 1.77 -14.54 3.63
CA TRP A 250 2.70 -14.72 2.52
C TRP A 250 3.04 -16.20 2.29
N THR A 251 3.11 -17.00 3.35
CA THR A 251 3.38 -18.45 3.29
C THR A 251 2.21 -19.27 2.71
N TYR A 252 1.01 -18.68 2.67
CA TYR A 252 -0.14 -19.24 1.96
C TYR A 252 -0.23 -18.68 0.52
N LEU A 253 -0.11 -17.37 0.35
CA LEU A 253 -0.41 -16.67 -0.90
C LEU A 253 0.68 -16.82 -1.98
N LEU A 254 1.96 -16.68 -1.62
CA LEU A 254 3.04 -16.79 -2.61
C LEU A 254 3.17 -18.22 -3.14
N PRO A 255 3.30 -19.27 -2.30
CA PRO A 255 3.45 -20.63 -2.80
C PRO A 255 2.26 -21.09 -3.65
N LYS A 256 1.05 -20.61 -3.34
CA LYS A 256 -0.15 -20.91 -4.13
C LYS A 256 -0.06 -20.39 -5.58
N ARG A 257 0.64 -19.27 -5.81
CA ARG A 257 0.81 -18.69 -7.16
C ARG A 257 2.01 -19.24 -7.89
N ILE A 258 3.15 -19.35 -7.22
CA ILE A 258 4.45 -19.59 -7.90
C ILE A 258 5.18 -20.84 -7.42
N GLY A 259 4.60 -21.60 -6.49
CA GLY A 259 5.21 -22.76 -5.86
C GLY A 259 6.20 -22.38 -4.74
N THR A 260 6.42 -23.32 -3.82
CA THR A 260 7.23 -23.11 -2.61
C THR A 260 8.67 -22.71 -2.91
N GLU A 261 9.32 -23.34 -3.89
CA GLU A 261 10.75 -23.08 -4.16
C GLU A 261 10.97 -21.66 -4.67
N LYS A 262 10.15 -21.19 -5.62
CA LYS A 262 10.23 -19.81 -6.10
C LYS A 262 9.88 -18.85 -4.96
N ALA A 263 8.79 -19.10 -4.23
CA ALA A 263 8.40 -18.26 -3.10
C ALA A 263 9.56 -18.05 -2.11
N ARG A 264 10.22 -19.14 -1.70
CA ARG A 264 11.41 -19.12 -0.83
C ARG A 264 12.59 -18.38 -1.46
N GLN A 265 12.94 -18.72 -2.71
CA GLN A 265 14.05 -18.09 -3.43
C GLN A 265 13.91 -16.57 -3.41
N PHE A 266 12.72 -16.06 -3.70
CA PHE A 266 12.54 -14.63 -3.90
C PHE A 266 12.36 -13.83 -2.62
N THR A 267 11.80 -14.43 -1.56
CA THR A 267 11.75 -13.81 -0.24
C THR A 267 13.14 -13.79 0.41
N GLU A 268 14.01 -14.76 0.10
CA GLU A 268 15.39 -14.82 0.61
C GLU A 268 16.37 -13.95 -0.18
N GLN A 269 16.34 -13.98 -1.52
CA GLN A 269 17.27 -13.22 -2.37
C GLN A 269 17.06 -11.70 -2.28
N CYS A 270 15.86 -11.26 -1.90
CA CYS A 270 15.55 -9.86 -1.69
C CYS A 270 15.78 -8.97 -2.94
N LEU A 271 15.44 -9.50 -4.12
CA LEU A 271 15.64 -8.79 -5.38
C LEU A 271 14.34 -8.14 -5.86
N PRO A 272 14.42 -6.97 -6.51
CA PRO A 272 13.27 -6.32 -7.13
C PRO A 272 12.83 -7.05 -8.40
N TRP A 273 11.53 -6.95 -8.70
CA TRP A 273 10.93 -7.60 -9.85
C TRP A 273 10.16 -6.63 -10.72
N GLY A 274 10.46 -6.64 -12.01
CA GLY A 274 9.59 -5.99 -12.99
C GLY A 274 8.37 -6.85 -13.30
N THR A 275 7.28 -6.20 -13.70
CA THR A 275 6.01 -6.85 -14.05
C THR A 275 6.14 -7.96 -15.09
N ALA A 276 7.07 -7.83 -16.04
CA ALA A 276 7.23 -8.83 -17.09
C ALA A 276 7.71 -10.20 -16.55
N VAL A 277 8.63 -10.21 -15.59
CA VAL A 277 9.07 -11.45 -14.92
C VAL A 277 7.97 -11.97 -14.00
N ALA A 278 7.31 -11.07 -13.25
CA ALA A 278 6.24 -11.44 -12.34
C ALA A 278 5.04 -12.08 -13.08
N LYS A 279 4.71 -11.61 -14.28
CA LYS A 279 3.72 -12.23 -15.18
C LYS A 279 4.21 -13.59 -15.71
N GLU A 280 5.44 -13.66 -16.23
CA GLU A 280 6.02 -14.90 -16.80
C GLU A 280 5.94 -16.09 -15.84
N ILE A 281 6.17 -15.84 -14.54
CA ILE A 281 6.18 -16.91 -13.54
C ILE A 281 4.83 -17.16 -12.86
N GLY A 282 3.78 -16.40 -13.20
CA GLY A 282 2.43 -16.53 -12.64
C GLY A 282 2.20 -15.81 -11.30
N LEU A 283 3.08 -14.90 -10.88
CA LEU A 283 2.82 -14.06 -9.70
C LEU A 283 1.71 -13.04 -9.97
N LEU A 284 1.77 -12.41 -11.15
CA LEU A 284 0.74 -11.52 -11.68
C LEU A 284 -0.09 -12.26 -12.73
N ASP A 285 -1.39 -11.97 -12.77
CA ASP A 285 -2.27 -12.51 -13.80
C ASP A 285 -2.12 -11.74 -15.12
N ASP A 286 -1.84 -10.43 -15.04
CA ASP A 286 -1.47 -9.63 -16.21
C ASP A 286 -0.69 -8.37 -15.86
N ALA A 287 0.00 -7.83 -16.86
CA ALA A 287 0.67 -6.53 -16.84
C ALA A 287 0.16 -5.72 -18.04
N LEU A 288 -0.46 -4.57 -17.78
CA LEU A 288 -1.28 -3.86 -18.75
C LEU A 288 -1.01 -2.35 -18.71
N GLY A 289 -0.87 -1.73 -19.88
CA GLY A 289 -0.88 -0.27 -20.04
C GLY A 289 0.40 0.41 -19.55
N GLU A 290 0.84 1.41 -20.31
CA GLU A 290 2.10 2.10 -20.05
C GLU A 290 1.90 3.27 -19.06
N THR A 291 0.71 3.89 -19.11
CA THR A 291 0.33 5.03 -18.26
C THR A 291 -0.71 4.64 -17.21
N ALA A 292 -0.76 5.40 -16.10
CA ALA A 292 -1.76 5.18 -15.05
C ALA A 292 -3.21 5.32 -15.56
N ALA A 293 -3.45 6.27 -16.48
CA ALA A 293 -4.77 6.47 -17.07
C ALA A 293 -5.20 5.28 -17.95
N GLU A 294 -4.32 4.81 -18.83
CA GLU A 294 -4.57 3.65 -19.67
C GLU A 294 -4.81 2.38 -18.84
N PHE A 295 -3.97 2.16 -17.82
CA PHE A 295 -4.12 1.02 -16.91
C PHE A 295 -5.48 1.04 -16.20
N ARG A 296 -5.93 2.20 -15.67
CA ARG A 296 -7.25 2.30 -15.04
C ARG A 296 -8.39 1.96 -15.97
N GLU A 297 -8.32 2.38 -17.24
CA GLU A 297 -9.36 2.03 -18.21
C GLU A 297 -9.35 0.53 -18.54
N LYS A 298 -8.17 -0.07 -18.73
CA LYS A 298 -8.03 -1.53 -18.93
C LYS A 298 -8.52 -2.35 -17.74
N VAL A 299 -8.29 -1.87 -16.51
CA VAL A 299 -8.83 -2.49 -15.28
C VAL A 299 -10.35 -2.42 -15.27
N LYS A 300 -10.94 -1.27 -15.60
CA LYS A 300 -12.39 -1.10 -15.66
C LYS A 300 -13.02 -2.00 -16.73
N GLU A 301 -12.39 -2.14 -17.88
CA GLU A 301 -12.79 -3.06 -18.95
C GLU A 301 -12.73 -4.51 -18.46
N THR A 302 -11.58 -4.93 -17.93
CA THR A 302 -11.38 -6.30 -17.42
C THR A 302 -12.41 -6.67 -16.35
N ALA A 303 -12.67 -5.78 -15.38
CA ALA A 303 -13.65 -6.03 -14.33
C ALA A 303 -15.08 -6.17 -14.89
N ARG A 304 -15.45 -5.33 -15.88
CA ARG A 304 -16.74 -5.42 -16.57
C ARG A 304 -16.88 -6.70 -17.38
N GLU A 305 -15.83 -7.14 -18.06
CA GLU A 305 -15.84 -8.39 -18.81
C GLU A 305 -16.03 -9.59 -17.89
N ILE A 306 -15.25 -9.64 -16.80
CA ILE A 306 -15.34 -10.72 -15.81
C ILE A 306 -16.76 -10.84 -15.25
N THR A 307 -17.37 -9.74 -14.82
CA THR A 307 -18.73 -9.73 -14.26
C THR A 307 -19.84 -10.11 -15.25
N ARG A 308 -19.53 -10.09 -16.55
CA ARG A 308 -20.44 -10.46 -17.65
C ARG A 308 -20.16 -11.83 -18.25
N LEU A 309 -19.15 -12.56 -17.76
CA LEU A 309 -18.88 -13.90 -18.22
C LEU A 309 -20.12 -14.79 -18.02
N PRO A 310 -20.56 -15.55 -19.03
CA PRO A 310 -21.69 -16.48 -18.90
C PRO A 310 -21.50 -17.54 -17.80
N TYR A 311 -20.27 -17.73 -17.34
CA TYR A 311 -19.87 -18.66 -16.30
C TYR A 311 -19.35 -17.97 -15.02
N PHE A 312 -19.69 -16.69 -14.80
CA PHE A 312 -19.26 -15.95 -13.59
C PHE A 312 -19.59 -16.69 -12.29
N ASP A 313 -20.80 -17.24 -12.17
CA ASP A 313 -21.18 -18.02 -10.97
C ASP A 313 -20.29 -19.26 -10.78
N LYS A 314 -19.82 -19.88 -11.88
CA LYS A 314 -18.87 -21.00 -11.82
C LYS A 314 -17.51 -20.55 -11.30
N LEU A 315 -17.07 -19.32 -11.58
CA LEU A 315 -15.85 -18.75 -11.00
C LEU A 315 -15.97 -18.64 -9.48
N LEU A 316 -17.10 -18.13 -8.97
CA LEU A 316 -17.34 -18.04 -7.54
C LEU A 316 -17.50 -19.43 -6.89
N MET A 317 -18.12 -20.39 -7.58
CA MET A 317 -18.18 -21.78 -7.12
C MET A 317 -16.78 -22.40 -7.01
N ALA A 318 -15.92 -22.20 -8.02
CA ALA A 318 -14.54 -22.66 -8.01
C ALA A 318 -13.73 -22.01 -6.89
N LYS A 319 -13.87 -20.68 -6.69
CA LYS A 319 -13.27 -19.95 -5.56
C LYS A 319 -13.66 -20.58 -4.22
N ARG A 320 -14.96 -20.80 -3.99
CA ARG A 320 -15.48 -21.44 -2.77
C ARG A 320 -14.97 -22.87 -2.58
N PHE A 321 -14.90 -23.65 -3.65
CA PHE A 321 -14.37 -25.00 -3.60
C PHE A 321 -12.89 -25.02 -3.24
N GLN A 322 -12.08 -24.21 -3.92
CA GLN A 322 -10.65 -24.09 -3.65
C GLN A 322 -10.39 -23.63 -2.22
N ARG A 323 -11.12 -22.62 -1.73
CA ARG A 323 -10.95 -22.14 -0.35
C ARG A 323 -11.27 -23.21 0.69
N ARG A 324 -12.33 -24.00 0.49
CA ARG A 324 -12.66 -25.13 1.39
C ARG A 324 -11.57 -26.20 1.37
N LYS A 325 -11.02 -26.52 0.18
CA LYS A 325 -9.91 -27.48 0.05
C LYS A 325 -8.65 -26.98 0.77
N ASP A 326 -8.29 -25.71 0.53
CA ASP A 326 -7.13 -25.08 1.16
C ASP A 326 -7.28 -25.09 2.69
N GLU A 327 -8.47 -24.74 3.20
CA GLU A 327 -8.75 -24.70 4.64
C GLU A 327 -8.68 -26.08 5.30
N ALA A 328 -9.15 -27.12 4.60
CA ALA A 328 -9.06 -28.50 5.06
C ALA A 328 -7.62 -29.05 5.06
N PHE A 329 -6.77 -28.56 4.15
CA PHE A 329 -5.35 -28.92 4.11
C PHE A 329 -4.56 -28.24 5.23
N LYS A 330 -4.69 -26.92 5.34
CA LYS A 330 -4.12 -26.12 6.44
C LYS A 330 -4.97 -24.86 6.65
N PRO A 331 -5.55 -24.67 7.86
CA PRO A 331 -6.35 -23.49 8.14
C PRO A 331 -5.56 -22.19 8.00
N LEU A 332 -6.21 -21.12 7.54
CA LEU A 332 -5.60 -19.78 7.49
C LEU A 332 -5.09 -19.35 8.88
N ALA A 333 -5.80 -19.72 9.94
CA ALA A 333 -5.39 -19.42 11.32
C ALA A 333 -4.00 -20.02 11.65
N SER A 334 -3.68 -21.21 11.14
CA SER A 334 -2.36 -21.85 11.36
C SER A 334 -1.26 -21.12 10.60
N TYR A 335 -1.51 -20.71 9.35
CA TYR A 335 -0.54 -19.89 8.59
C TYR A 335 -0.22 -18.59 9.33
N ARG A 336 -1.24 -17.86 9.77
CA ARG A 336 -1.07 -16.61 10.54
C ARG A 336 -0.34 -16.85 11.87
N GLN A 337 -0.70 -17.90 12.60
CA GLN A 337 -0.06 -18.21 13.89
C GLN A 337 1.46 -18.46 13.71
N GLU A 338 1.84 -19.26 12.72
CA GLU A 338 3.24 -19.59 12.45
C GLU A 338 4.05 -18.37 11.99
N GLU A 339 3.48 -17.54 11.12
CA GLU A 339 4.09 -16.28 10.67
C GLU A 339 4.26 -15.31 11.85
N LEU A 340 3.20 -15.10 12.64
CA LEU A 340 3.22 -14.20 13.80
C LEU A 340 4.13 -14.68 14.93
N GLU A 341 4.37 -15.98 15.08
CA GLU A 341 5.36 -16.51 16.03
C GLU A 341 6.78 -16.05 15.66
N GLN A 342 7.12 -16.04 14.37
CA GLN A 342 8.40 -15.50 13.91
C GLN A 342 8.45 -13.97 14.06
N MET A 343 7.38 -13.28 13.65
CA MET A 343 7.31 -11.82 13.76
C MET A 343 7.40 -11.35 15.22
N ARG A 344 6.87 -12.12 16.17
CA ARG A 344 7.01 -11.83 17.61
C ARG A 344 8.49 -11.80 18.03
N LYS A 345 9.32 -12.74 17.55
CA LYS A 345 10.76 -12.74 17.82
C LYS A 345 11.42 -11.51 17.21
N ASN A 346 11.08 -11.18 15.95
CA ASN A 346 11.64 -10.02 15.27
C ASN A 346 11.32 -8.70 16.00
N PHE A 347 10.11 -8.55 16.55
CA PHE A 347 9.69 -7.31 17.19
C PHE A 347 10.08 -7.20 18.67
N PHE A 348 9.97 -8.28 19.44
CA PHE A 348 10.16 -8.23 20.90
C PHE A 348 11.51 -8.75 21.37
N GLU A 349 12.13 -9.66 20.61
CA GLU A 349 13.46 -10.19 20.90
C GLU A 349 14.53 -9.54 20.02
N ASN A 350 14.11 -8.82 18.96
CA ASN A 350 14.97 -8.14 17.99
C ASN A 350 16.04 -9.08 17.40
N ASP A 351 15.68 -10.35 17.16
CA ASP A 351 16.60 -11.44 16.79
C ASP A 351 17.25 -11.29 15.41
N GLN A 352 16.78 -10.35 14.59
CA GLN A 352 17.27 -10.05 13.25
C GLN A 352 17.58 -8.55 13.04
N ASP A 353 17.80 -7.81 14.14
CA ASP A 353 18.13 -6.37 14.16
C ASP A 353 17.08 -5.47 13.47
N TYR A 354 15.79 -5.81 13.59
CA TYR A 354 14.70 -5.01 13.07
C TYR A 354 14.73 -3.56 13.57
N ASP A 355 14.98 -3.34 14.86
CA ASP A 355 14.99 -1.99 15.45
C ASP A 355 16.03 -1.09 14.80
N TYR A 356 17.26 -1.59 14.65
CA TYR A 356 18.34 -0.84 14.02
C TYR A 356 18.07 -0.59 12.53
N LYS A 357 17.58 -1.62 11.81
CA LYS A 357 17.25 -1.51 10.38
C LYS A 357 16.10 -0.54 10.13
N ARG A 358 15.09 -0.52 11.00
CA ARG A 358 13.98 0.44 10.99
C ARG A 358 14.51 1.85 11.22
N TYR A 359 15.33 2.06 12.25
CA TYR A 359 15.98 3.35 12.51
C TYR A 359 16.73 3.85 11.28
N CYS A 360 17.63 3.04 10.69
CA CYS A 360 18.37 3.43 9.49
C CYS A 360 17.44 3.74 8.31
N PHE A 361 16.39 2.96 8.10
CA PHE A 361 15.42 3.19 7.02
C PHE A 361 14.66 4.51 7.17
N VAL A 362 14.18 4.80 8.38
CA VAL A 362 13.35 5.97 8.68
C VAL A 362 14.20 7.24 8.63
N HIS A 363 15.38 7.22 9.26
CA HIS A 363 16.30 8.35 9.33
C HIS A 363 17.19 8.50 8.10
N LYS A 364 17.04 7.62 7.09
CA LYS A 364 17.86 7.60 5.86
C LYS A 364 19.36 7.50 6.16
N ALA A 365 19.70 6.77 7.22
CA ALA A 365 21.07 6.45 7.56
C ALA A 365 21.53 5.20 6.81
N ASP A 366 22.85 5.10 6.59
CA ASP A 366 23.45 3.92 5.99
C ASP A 366 23.35 2.72 6.94
N ASP A 367 22.95 1.59 6.38
CA ASP A 367 22.93 0.29 7.07
C ASP A 367 24.00 -0.60 6.43
N PRO A 368 25.17 -0.79 7.07
CA PRO A 368 26.28 -1.55 6.50
C PRO A 368 25.94 -3.03 6.29
N SER A 369 24.88 -3.56 6.93
CA SER A 369 24.46 -4.95 6.74
C SER A 369 23.80 -5.21 5.38
N LYS A 370 23.29 -4.16 4.70
CA LYS A 370 22.64 -4.29 3.38
C LYS A 370 23.59 -4.76 2.27
N GLU A 371 24.89 -4.50 2.39
CA GLU A 371 25.88 -4.92 1.40
C GLU A 371 26.10 -6.45 1.40
N GLN A 372 25.81 -7.11 2.52
CA GLN A 372 26.08 -8.54 2.73
C GLN A 372 24.90 -9.45 2.33
N LEU A 373 23.70 -8.91 2.13
CA LEU A 373 22.47 -9.71 1.97
C LEU A 373 22.13 -10.09 0.52
N VAL A 374 22.75 -9.49 -0.49
CA VAL A 374 22.46 -9.79 -1.91
C VAL A 374 23.50 -10.74 -2.50
N GLU A 375 23.50 -11.98 -2.03
CA GLU A 375 24.20 -13.07 -2.74
C GLU A 375 23.58 -13.26 -4.14
N GLY A 376 24.41 -13.34 -5.18
CA GLY A 376 23.94 -13.57 -6.55
C GLY A 376 23.54 -12.32 -7.34
N LYS A 377 23.94 -11.11 -6.92
CA LYS A 377 23.79 -9.86 -7.71
C LYS A 377 24.30 -10.01 -9.16
N GLU A 378 25.33 -10.85 -9.37
CA GLU A 378 25.87 -11.19 -10.69
C GLU A 378 24.88 -11.97 -11.59
N TRP A 379 23.96 -12.77 -11.03
CA TRP A 379 22.96 -13.52 -11.78
C TRP A 379 21.94 -12.63 -12.50
N TYR A 380 21.67 -11.44 -11.96
CA TYR A 380 20.80 -10.47 -12.63
C TYR A 380 21.49 -9.77 -13.81
N SER A 381 22.83 -9.66 -13.77
CA SER A 381 23.60 -9.17 -14.90
C SER A 381 23.52 -10.13 -16.09
N SER A 382 23.54 -11.45 -15.83
CA SER A 382 23.34 -12.48 -16.84
C SER A 382 21.89 -12.58 -17.29
N ARG A 383 20.90 -12.40 -16.40
CA ARG A 383 19.48 -12.29 -16.81
C ARG A 383 19.18 -11.07 -17.67
N ARG A 384 19.77 -9.90 -17.44
CA ARG A 384 19.65 -8.75 -18.39
C ARG A 384 20.22 -9.09 -19.77
N LYS A 385 21.30 -9.87 -19.84
CA LYS A 385 21.84 -10.40 -21.12
C LYS A 385 20.90 -11.43 -21.76
N ILE A 386 20.29 -12.32 -20.97
CA ILE A 386 19.30 -13.31 -21.43
C ILE A 386 18.00 -12.63 -21.89
N TYR A 387 17.51 -11.62 -21.17
CA TYR A 387 16.29 -10.89 -21.51
C TYR A 387 16.45 -10.07 -22.79
N ARG A 388 17.66 -9.52 -23.04
CA ARG A 388 18.00 -8.92 -24.34
C ARG A 388 18.05 -9.94 -25.48
N ARG A 389 18.41 -11.20 -25.21
CA ARG A 389 18.31 -12.31 -26.19
C ARG A 389 16.86 -12.75 -26.46
N ARG A 390 16.01 -12.81 -25.43
CA ARG A 390 14.59 -13.21 -25.53
C ARG A 390 13.73 -12.32 -26.45
N LYS A 391 14.13 -11.07 -26.69
CA LYS A 391 13.43 -10.20 -27.66
C LYS A 391 13.66 -10.62 -29.12
N TRP A 392 14.62 -11.51 -29.39
CA TRP A 392 15.08 -11.84 -30.75
C TRP A 392 15.19 -13.34 -31.06
N GLU A 393 15.12 -14.23 -30.07
CA GLU A 393 15.21 -15.70 -30.27
C GLU A 393 14.19 -16.45 -29.41
N SER A 394 13.43 -17.36 -30.04
CA SER A 394 12.57 -18.33 -29.34
C SER A 394 13.43 -19.47 -28.77
N ILE A 395 13.31 -19.75 -27.48
CA ILE A 395 14.04 -20.84 -26.83
C ILE A 395 13.05 -21.98 -26.56
N ASP A 396 13.36 -23.17 -27.09
CA ASP A 396 12.69 -24.43 -26.75
C ASP A 396 13.12 -24.88 -25.35
N TYR A 397 12.14 -25.18 -24.50
CA TYR A 397 12.37 -25.76 -23.18
C TYR A 397 12.40 -27.28 -23.33
N GLU A 398 13.56 -27.87 -23.60
CA GLU A 398 13.70 -29.32 -23.44
C GLU A 398 13.86 -29.67 -21.95
N ASN A 399 12.75 -30.21 -21.42
CA ASN A 399 12.47 -30.98 -20.19
C ASN A 399 13.43 -30.93 -19.00
#